data_AF-A0A2V6VDR6-F1
#
_entry.id   AF-A0A2V6VDR6-F1
#
_cell.length_a   1.000
_cell.length_b   1.000
_cell.length_c   1.000
_cell.angle_alpha   90.00
_cell.angle_beta   90.00
_cell.angle_gamma   90.00
#
_symmetry.space_group_name_H-M   'P 1'
#
loop_
_entity.id
_entity.type
_entity.pdbx_description
1 polymer ?
#
loop_
_entity_poly.entity_id
_entity_poly.type
_entity_poly.pdbx_seq_one_letter_code
_entity_poly.pdbx_strand_id
1 'polypeptide(L)'
;MGLKYCADPAFATTIEAGVAKIRQDVRTQRQAGRLIIYASTPISPRGGGVEKVNLAIAASVKARLEKMYGHGAWVIDPGVYQLPKVDGKDAGGSEYMVMWTRVLGGDDGAGRDIDTAHFTGPADMRAFFACGPEDVTGCLGRWLDARSATDAELRRVAGDTDARRAFVRYYALRASTAYSAGAHDEWNIFVRINRKRTLGDQIAIFFEGRSASPAEMETEISPGYEAR
;
A
#
# COMPACT_ATOMS: atom_id res chain seq x y z
N MET A 1 8.26 -18.46 -1.21
CA MET A 1 7.09 -18.18 -2.08
C MET A 1 7.45 -18.07 -3.56
N GLY A 2 8.66 -18.49 -3.99
CA GLY A 2 9.03 -18.53 -5.42
C GLY A 2 9.21 -17.17 -6.12
N LEU A 3 8.84 -16.06 -5.48
CA LEU A 3 9.00 -14.70 -5.99
C LEU A 3 10.49 -14.33 -6.05
N LYS A 4 10.92 -13.73 -7.15
CA LYS A 4 12.30 -13.23 -7.34
C LYS A 4 12.27 -11.74 -7.63
N TYR A 5 13.15 -10.99 -6.98
CA TYR A 5 13.27 -9.55 -7.17
C TYR A 5 14.73 -9.20 -7.43
N CYS A 6 14.98 -8.25 -8.32
CA CYS A 6 16.31 -7.70 -8.57
C CYS A 6 16.64 -6.64 -7.51
N ALA A 7 16.79 -7.05 -6.26
CA ALA A 7 17.16 -6.16 -5.15
C ALA A 7 18.69 -6.07 -5.02
N ASP A 8 19.20 -4.88 -4.70
CA ASP A 8 20.61 -4.63 -4.40
C ASP A 8 20.99 -5.36 -3.10
N PRO A 9 21.95 -6.31 -3.14
CA PRO A 9 22.38 -7.06 -1.96
C PRO A 9 22.89 -6.19 -0.81
N ALA A 10 23.33 -4.95 -1.08
CA ALA A 10 23.76 -4.01 -0.03
C ALA A 10 22.63 -3.70 0.98
N PHE A 11 21.36 -3.80 0.56
CA PHE A 11 20.23 -3.56 1.44
C PHE A 11 19.87 -4.75 2.34
N ALA A 12 20.53 -5.92 2.21
CA ALA A 12 20.15 -7.15 2.90
C ALA A 12 19.99 -6.97 4.42
N THR A 13 20.98 -6.37 5.09
CA THR A 13 20.95 -6.12 6.55
C THR A 13 19.81 -5.19 6.95
N THR A 14 19.59 -4.13 6.18
CA THR A 14 18.52 -3.14 6.42
C THR A 14 17.14 -3.76 6.21
N ILE A 15 16.98 -4.58 5.17
CA ILE A 15 15.76 -5.35 4.92
C ILE A 15 15.49 -6.30 6.10
N GLU A 16 16.50 -7.01 6.59
CA GLU A 16 16.36 -7.92 7.73
C GLU A 16 15.91 -7.21 9.00
N ALA A 17 16.51 -6.06 9.31
CA ALA A 17 16.09 -5.22 10.43
C ALA A 17 14.64 -4.75 10.27
N GLY A 18 14.24 -4.33 9.06
CA GLY A 18 12.87 -3.94 8.73
C GLY A 18 11.87 -5.08 8.95
N VAL A 19 12.16 -6.28 8.41
CA VAL A 19 11.34 -7.49 8.63
C VAL A 19 11.21 -7.80 10.11
N ALA A 20 12.32 -7.80 10.86
CA ALA A 20 12.31 -8.11 12.28
C ALA A 20 11.45 -7.12 13.08
N LYS A 21 11.59 -5.82 12.79
CA LYS A 21 10.78 -4.76 13.40
C LYS A 21 9.28 -4.95 13.11
N ILE A 22 8.90 -5.09 11.84
CA ILE A 22 7.49 -5.20 11.45
C ILE A 22 6.87 -6.44 12.09
N ARG A 23 7.56 -7.58 12.09
CA ARG A 23 7.06 -8.81 12.72
C ARG A 23 6.98 -8.69 14.24
N GLN A 24 7.86 -7.91 14.88
CA GLN A 24 7.73 -7.61 16.31
C GLN A 24 6.51 -6.72 16.60
N ASP A 25 6.26 -5.71 15.78
CA ASP A 25 5.09 -4.85 15.90
C ASP A 25 3.79 -5.68 15.73
N VAL A 26 3.75 -6.55 14.71
CA VAL A 26 2.64 -7.50 14.50
C VAL A 26 2.43 -8.42 15.70
N ARG A 27 3.48 -9.08 16.22
CA ARG A 27 3.39 -9.94 17.41
C ARG A 27 2.83 -9.20 18.62
N THR A 28 3.28 -7.96 18.83
CA THR A 28 2.82 -7.11 19.94
C THR A 28 1.32 -6.86 19.84
N GLN A 29 0.82 -6.54 18.65
CA GLN A 29 -0.61 -6.27 18.43
C GLN A 29 -1.47 -7.53 18.53
N ARG A 30 -0.96 -8.68 18.04
CA ARG A 30 -1.62 -9.98 18.23
C ARG A 30 -1.70 -10.38 19.70
N GLN A 31 -0.62 -10.17 20.47
CA GLN A 31 -0.61 -10.39 21.93
C GLN A 31 -1.61 -9.48 22.67
N ALA A 32 -1.87 -8.29 22.12
CA ALA A 32 -2.92 -7.40 22.60
C ALA A 32 -4.34 -7.79 22.12
N GLY A 33 -4.50 -8.95 21.47
CA GLY A 33 -5.78 -9.48 21.02
C GLY A 33 -6.35 -8.81 19.77
N ARG A 34 -5.53 -8.08 19.00
CA ARG A 34 -5.99 -7.39 17.80
C ARG A 34 -5.86 -8.24 16.55
N LEU A 35 -6.85 -8.12 15.67
CA LEU A 35 -6.76 -8.55 14.28
C LEU A 35 -5.74 -7.70 13.54
N ILE A 36 -5.02 -8.31 12.61
CA ILE A 36 -3.95 -7.70 11.83
C ILE A 36 -4.44 -7.52 10.39
N ILE A 37 -4.55 -6.26 9.99
CA ILE A 37 -5.01 -5.85 8.66
C ILE A 37 -3.81 -5.29 7.91
N TYR A 38 -3.46 -5.86 6.76
CA TYR A 38 -2.46 -5.26 5.87
C TYR A 38 -3.14 -4.28 4.91
N ALA A 39 -2.76 -3.00 4.90
CA ALA A 39 -3.35 -2.00 4.01
C ALA A 39 -2.39 -1.59 2.88
N SER A 40 -2.56 -2.19 1.70
CA SER A 40 -1.83 -1.79 0.49
C SER A 40 -2.35 -0.45 -0.02
N THR A 41 -1.52 0.59 0.09
CA THR A 41 -1.77 1.92 -0.47
C THR A 41 -0.59 2.31 -1.37
N PRO A 42 -0.83 2.66 -2.66
CA PRO A 42 0.22 3.18 -3.53
C PRO A 42 0.95 4.38 -2.92
N ILE A 43 2.24 4.22 -2.60
CA ILE A 43 3.07 5.32 -2.08
C ILE A 43 3.77 6.09 -3.19
N SER A 44 4.24 5.38 -4.23
CA SER A 44 5.01 5.98 -5.33
C SER A 44 4.25 7.14 -6.02
N PRO A 45 4.90 8.28 -6.28
CA PRO A 45 4.29 9.41 -6.98
C PRO A 45 4.17 9.20 -8.50
N ARG A 46 4.62 8.05 -9.03
CA ARG A 46 4.63 7.77 -10.47
C ARG A 46 3.24 7.96 -11.08
N GLY A 47 3.18 8.72 -12.18
CA GLY A 47 1.93 8.96 -12.92
C GLY A 47 1.16 10.20 -12.50
N GLY A 48 1.73 11.07 -11.66
CA GLY A 48 1.16 12.37 -11.27
C GLY A 48 0.82 12.50 -9.79
N GLY A 49 1.08 11.47 -8.99
CA GLY A 49 0.92 11.55 -7.54
C GLY A 49 1.99 12.40 -6.87
N VAL A 50 1.77 12.71 -5.61
CA VAL A 50 2.74 13.40 -4.74
C VAL A 50 2.96 12.48 -3.54
N GLU A 51 4.19 12.06 -3.31
CA GLU A 51 4.51 10.98 -2.35
C GLU A 51 4.00 11.29 -0.94
N LYS A 52 4.21 12.51 -0.45
CA LYS A 52 3.69 12.92 0.86
C LYS A 52 2.16 12.90 0.95
N VAL A 53 1.47 13.18 -0.16
CA VAL A 53 0.00 13.10 -0.21
C VAL A 53 -0.42 11.64 -0.18
N ASN A 54 0.29 10.77 -0.90
CA ASN A 54 0.07 9.33 -0.85
C ASN A 54 0.30 8.74 0.55
N LEU A 55 1.35 9.17 1.25
CA LEU A 55 1.60 8.79 2.65
C LEU A 55 0.47 9.28 3.57
N ALA A 56 -0.01 10.52 3.39
CA ALA A 56 -1.14 11.04 4.15
C ALA A 56 -2.44 10.27 3.87
N ILE A 57 -2.63 9.82 2.63
CA ILE A 57 -3.76 8.96 2.28
C ILE A 57 -3.63 7.59 2.94
N ALA A 58 -2.45 6.97 2.92
CA ALA A 58 -2.20 5.67 3.57
C ALA A 58 -2.53 5.74 5.08
N ALA A 59 -2.08 6.80 5.75
CA ALA A 59 -2.41 7.07 7.14
C ALA A 59 -3.92 7.27 7.37
N SER A 60 -4.63 7.94 6.44
CA SER A 60 -6.08 8.10 6.49
C SER A 60 -6.84 6.78 6.26
N VAL A 61 -6.38 5.94 5.33
CA VAL A 61 -6.90 4.59 5.11
C VAL A 61 -6.74 3.75 6.37
N LYS A 62 -5.53 3.75 6.97
CA LYS A 62 -5.26 3.11 8.27
C LYS A 62 -6.26 3.56 9.32
N ALA A 63 -6.41 4.87 9.52
CA ALA A 63 -7.30 5.43 10.54
C ALA A 63 -8.78 5.06 10.30
N ARG A 64 -9.24 5.06 9.04
CA ARG A 64 -10.61 4.66 8.70
C ARG A 64 -10.87 3.18 8.96
N LEU A 65 -9.92 2.32 8.59
CA LEU A 65 -10.01 0.88 8.83
C LEU A 65 -9.99 0.58 10.34
N GLU A 66 -9.04 1.14 11.10
CA GLU A 66 -9.01 0.96 12.55
C GLU A 66 -10.28 1.50 13.23
N LYS A 67 -10.84 2.62 12.74
CA LYS A 67 -12.14 3.11 13.22
C LYS A 67 -13.29 2.16 12.92
N MET A 68 -13.31 1.53 11.74
CA MET A 68 -14.34 0.56 11.34
C MET A 68 -14.36 -0.67 12.24
N TYR A 69 -13.18 -1.18 12.60
CA TYR A 69 -13.04 -2.36 13.46
C TYR A 69 -12.91 -2.02 14.96
N GLY A 70 -12.91 -0.74 15.31
CA GLY A 70 -12.73 -0.25 16.67
C GLY A 70 -11.41 -0.69 17.30
N HIS A 71 -11.41 -0.96 18.61
CA HIS A 71 -10.21 -1.44 19.32
C HIS A 71 -9.77 -2.87 18.93
N GLY A 72 -10.55 -3.57 18.10
CA GLY A 72 -10.33 -4.98 17.75
C GLY A 72 -9.33 -5.22 16.63
N ALA A 73 -8.87 -4.19 15.92
CA ALA A 73 -7.90 -4.35 14.84
C ALA A 73 -6.73 -3.36 14.92
N TRP A 74 -5.62 -3.75 14.32
CA TRP A 74 -4.49 -2.89 14.03
C TRP A 74 -4.11 -3.06 12.56
N VAL A 75 -3.90 -1.93 11.91
CA VAL A 75 -3.60 -1.90 10.47
C VAL A 75 -2.11 -1.66 10.24
N ILE A 76 -1.46 -2.55 9.51
CA ILE A 76 -0.13 -2.34 8.95
C ILE A 76 -0.28 -1.35 7.80
N ASP A 77 0.29 -0.15 7.98
CA ASP A 77 0.47 0.83 6.90
C ASP A 77 1.91 0.73 6.37
N PRO A 78 2.13 0.22 5.14
CA PRO A 78 3.45 0.17 4.55
C PRO A 78 4.16 1.52 4.48
N GLY A 79 3.40 2.63 4.38
CA GLY A 79 3.92 3.98 4.29
C GLY A 79 4.77 4.41 5.48
N VAL A 80 4.57 3.82 6.67
CA VAL A 80 5.37 4.14 7.87
C VAL A 80 6.63 3.29 8.02
N TYR A 81 6.82 2.27 7.18
CA TYR A 81 7.97 1.36 7.23
C TYR A 81 8.93 1.60 6.06
N GLN A 82 9.55 2.78 6.05
CA GLN A 82 10.55 3.15 5.05
C GLN A 82 11.92 2.54 5.39
N LEU A 83 12.60 2.01 4.37
CA LEU A 83 13.96 1.50 4.52
C LEU A 83 14.95 2.67 4.53
N PRO A 84 15.92 2.72 5.46
CA PRO A 84 16.98 3.72 5.44
C PRO A 84 17.86 3.61 4.19
N LYS A 85 18.51 4.72 3.84
CA LYS A 85 19.51 4.76 2.78
C LYS A 85 20.69 3.84 3.11
N VAL A 86 21.19 3.16 2.08
CA VAL A 86 22.44 2.39 2.14
C VAL A 86 23.40 2.98 1.10
N ASP A 87 24.61 3.35 1.53
CA ASP A 87 25.63 3.97 0.68
C ASP A 87 25.11 5.18 -0.12
N GLY A 88 24.27 6.00 0.51
CA GLY A 88 23.67 7.20 -0.08
C GLY A 88 22.50 6.93 -1.05
N LYS A 89 22.16 5.67 -1.31
CA LYS A 89 21.05 5.27 -2.20
C LYS A 89 19.77 5.01 -1.43
N ASP A 90 18.65 5.46 -1.99
CA ASP A 90 17.32 5.08 -1.52
C ASP A 90 16.99 3.65 -1.94
N ALA A 91 16.22 2.93 -1.11
CA ALA A 91 15.68 1.62 -1.46
C ALA A 91 14.68 1.77 -2.61
N GLY A 92 14.76 0.88 -3.60
CA GLY A 92 13.81 0.78 -4.70
C GLY A 92 12.67 -0.18 -4.37
N GLY A 93 11.76 -0.35 -5.34
CA GLY A 93 10.62 -1.24 -5.18
C GLY A 93 11.00 -2.70 -4.98
N SER A 94 12.08 -3.17 -5.60
CA SER A 94 12.59 -4.54 -5.41
C SER A 94 12.98 -4.81 -3.96
N GLU A 95 13.69 -3.89 -3.31
CA GLU A 95 14.10 -4.00 -1.90
C GLU A 95 12.87 -4.07 -0.98
N TYR A 96 11.89 -3.19 -1.22
CA TYR A 96 10.62 -3.21 -0.51
C TYR A 96 9.87 -4.52 -0.73
N MET A 97 9.85 -5.07 -1.94
CA MET A 97 9.13 -6.32 -2.22
C MET A 97 9.83 -7.54 -1.61
N VAL A 98 11.17 -7.55 -1.48
CA VAL A 98 11.85 -8.55 -0.67
C VAL A 98 11.41 -8.46 0.80
N MET A 99 11.37 -7.25 1.36
CA MET A 99 10.91 -7.04 2.74
C MET A 99 9.46 -7.51 2.93
N TRP A 100 8.53 -7.03 2.10
CA TRP A 100 7.10 -7.35 2.22
C TRP A 100 6.80 -8.82 1.94
N THR A 101 7.50 -9.46 1.00
CA THR A 101 7.40 -10.92 0.79
C THR A 101 7.73 -11.69 2.08
N ARG A 102 8.79 -11.28 2.79
CA ARG A 102 9.20 -11.93 4.05
C ARG A 102 8.24 -11.62 5.20
N VAL A 103 7.74 -10.39 5.30
CA VAL A 103 6.76 -10.00 6.33
C VAL A 103 5.44 -10.74 6.13
N LEU A 104 4.86 -10.64 4.93
CA LEU A 104 3.54 -11.19 4.61
C LEU A 104 3.56 -12.71 4.55
N GLY A 105 4.67 -13.31 4.10
CA GLY A 105 4.82 -14.76 4.10
C GLY A 105 4.93 -15.36 5.51
N GLY A 106 5.49 -14.63 6.47
CA GLY A 106 5.87 -15.22 7.77
C GLY A 106 6.93 -16.34 7.61
N ASP A 107 7.09 -17.17 8.64
CA ASP A 107 8.15 -18.20 8.67
C ASP A 107 7.91 -19.34 7.68
N ASP A 108 6.65 -19.73 7.44
CA ASP A 108 6.28 -20.85 6.56
C ASP A 108 5.81 -20.39 5.17
N GLY A 109 5.77 -19.08 4.94
CA GLY A 109 5.23 -18.50 3.72
C GLY A 109 3.72 -18.68 3.59
N ALA A 110 2.97 -18.91 4.67
CA ALA A 110 1.51 -19.02 4.70
C ALA A 110 0.83 -17.82 5.39
N GLY A 111 1.59 -16.81 5.82
CA GLY A 111 1.06 -15.54 6.31
C GLY A 111 0.14 -15.65 7.52
N ARG A 112 0.47 -16.53 8.47
CA ARG A 112 -0.38 -16.84 9.64
C ARG A 112 -0.64 -15.64 10.55
N ASP A 113 0.21 -14.62 10.49
CA ASP A 113 0.10 -13.44 11.34
C ASP A 113 -0.83 -12.36 10.78
N ILE A 114 -1.31 -12.52 9.54
CA ILE A 114 -2.19 -11.57 8.85
C ILE A 114 -3.61 -12.15 8.75
N ASP A 115 -4.59 -11.37 9.21
CA ASP A 115 -6.00 -11.81 9.22
C ASP A 115 -6.75 -11.33 7.97
N THR A 116 -6.38 -10.18 7.40
CA THR A 116 -6.95 -9.68 6.13
C THR A 116 -6.02 -8.70 5.41
N ALA A 117 -6.20 -8.55 4.10
CA ALA A 117 -5.55 -7.56 3.26
C ALA A 117 -6.56 -6.59 2.65
N HIS A 118 -6.33 -5.29 2.79
CA HIS A 118 -7.10 -4.22 2.16
C HIS A 118 -6.26 -3.54 1.08
N PHE A 119 -6.75 -3.57 -0.15
CA PHE A 119 -6.16 -2.89 -1.30
C PHE A 119 -6.93 -1.60 -1.59
N THR A 120 -6.22 -0.47 -1.48
CA THR A 120 -6.78 0.87 -1.63
C THR A 120 -7.22 1.12 -3.08
N GLY A 121 -8.50 1.43 -3.27
CA GLY A 121 -9.06 1.83 -4.57
C GLY A 121 -9.30 3.34 -4.70
N PRO A 122 -9.85 3.79 -5.84
CA PRO A 122 -10.11 5.21 -6.10
C PRO A 122 -11.04 5.88 -5.07
N ALA A 123 -12.08 5.21 -4.56
CA ALA A 123 -12.97 5.78 -3.54
C ALA A 123 -12.26 5.97 -2.19
N ASP A 124 -11.37 5.05 -1.81
CA ASP A 124 -10.55 5.22 -0.61
C ASP A 124 -9.65 6.45 -0.71
N MET A 125 -9.05 6.66 -1.89
CA MET A 125 -8.24 7.85 -2.17
C MET A 125 -9.09 9.12 -2.13
N ARG A 126 -10.26 9.13 -2.80
CA ARG A 126 -11.16 10.29 -2.83
C ARG A 126 -11.70 10.65 -1.45
N ALA A 127 -11.91 9.68 -0.57
CA ALA A 127 -12.36 9.91 0.80
C ALA A 127 -11.39 10.81 1.58
N PHE A 128 -10.07 10.72 1.32
CA PHE A 128 -9.07 11.61 1.92
C PHE A 128 -9.27 13.07 1.49
N PHE A 129 -9.62 13.31 0.23
CA PHE A 129 -9.84 14.65 -0.30
C PHE A 129 -11.22 15.23 0.08
N ALA A 130 -12.09 14.43 0.71
CA ALA A 130 -13.49 14.75 0.96
C ALA A 130 -14.24 15.14 -0.34
N CYS A 131 -13.84 14.56 -1.47
CA CYS A 131 -14.53 14.78 -2.75
C CYS A 131 -15.73 13.85 -2.87
N GLY A 132 -16.91 14.44 -3.04
CA GLY A 132 -18.13 13.71 -3.40
C GLY A 132 -18.07 13.09 -4.81
N PRO A 133 -19.11 12.37 -5.22
CA PRO A 133 -19.16 11.74 -6.54
C PRO A 133 -19.31 12.75 -7.69
N GLU A 134 -19.78 13.96 -7.40
CA GLU A 134 -19.96 15.04 -8.37
C GLU A 134 -18.71 15.93 -8.45
N ASP A 135 -18.33 16.35 -9.67
CA ASP A 135 -17.20 17.26 -9.92
C ASP A 135 -15.89 16.84 -9.22
N VAL A 136 -15.54 15.54 -9.27
CA VAL A 136 -14.31 15.02 -8.64
C VAL A 136 -13.07 15.80 -9.08
N THR A 137 -12.96 16.11 -10.37
CA THR A 137 -11.80 16.82 -10.93
C THR A 137 -11.72 18.27 -10.45
N GLY A 138 -12.85 18.99 -10.39
CA GLY A 138 -12.90 20.34 -9.84
C GLY A 138 -12.64 20.37 -8.33
N CYS A 139 -13.15 19.39 -7.59
CA CYS A 139 -12.86 19.23 -6.16
C CYS A 139 -11.35 19.05 -5.90
N LEU A 140 -10.69 18.15 -6.64
CA LEU A 140 -9.24 17.92 -6.52
C LEU A 140 -8.45 19.18 -6.89
N GLY A 141 -8.88 19.91 -7.92
CA GLY A 141 -8.28 21.20 -8.29
C GLY A 141 -8.34 22.22 -7.16
N ARG A 142 -9.52 22.40 -6.55
CA ARG A 142 -9.71 23.30 -5.40
C ARG A 142 -8.90 22.87 -4.18
N TRP A 143 -8.82 21.56 -3.92
CA TRP A 143 -7.98 21.01 -2.84
C TRP A 143 -6.51 21.36 -3.07
N LEU A 144 -6.01 21.16 -4.30
CA LEU A 144 -4.64 21.48 -4.67
C LEU A 144 -4.35 22.98 -4.51
N ASP A 145 -5.24 23.84 -4.99
CA ASP A 145 -5.12 25.30 -4.86
C ASP A 145 -5.05 25.74 -3.39
N ALA A 146 -5.96 25.23 -2.55
CA ALA A 146 -5.98 25.55 -1.13
C ALA A 146 -4.68 25.14 -0.42
N ARG A 147 -4.13 23.96 -0.74
CA ARG A 147 -2.89 23.48 -0.11
C ARG A 147 -1.62 24.10 -0.69
N SER A 148 -1.66 24.57 -1.93
CA SER A 148 -0.54 25.28 -2.57
C SER A 148 -0.15 26.58 -1.83
N ALA A 149 -1.07 27.16 -1.06
CA ALA A 149 -0.80 28.36 -0.26
C ALA A 149 0.31 28.11 0.78
N THR A 150 0.31 26.93 1.42
CA THR A 150 1.22 26.62 2.53
C THR A 150 2.27 25.56 2.18
N ASP A 151 2.15 24.89 1.04
CA ASP A 151 3.02 23.78 0.67
C ASP A 151 3.78 24.05 -0.64
N ALA A 152 5.12 24.12 -0.55
CA ALA A 152 5.97 24.50 -1.68
C ALA A 152 6.00 23.49 -2.84
N GLU A 153 5.82 22.20 -2.57
CA GLU A 153 5.75 21.18 -3.62
C GLU A 153 4.40 21.20 -4.32
N LEU A 154 3.32 21.30 -3.55
CA LEU A 154 1.98 21.43 -4.12
C LEU A 154 1.83 22.76 -4.88
N ARG A 155 2.51 23.82 -4.46
CA ARG A 155 2.61 25.07 -5.23
C ARG A 155 3.29 24.87 -6.58
N ARG A 156 4.36 24.08 -6.64
CA ARG A 156 5.00 23.72 -7.93
C ARG A 156 4.04 22.93 -8.81
N VAL A 157 3.33 21.94 -8.26
CA VAL A 157 2.33 21.16 -9.01
C VAL A 157 1.16 22.03 -9.48
N ALA A 158 0.66 22.94 -8.64
CA ALA A 158 -0.46 23.82 -8.97
C ALA A 158 -0.11 24.87 -10.04
N GLY A 159 1.12 25.39 -10.01
CA GLY A 159 1.62 26.41 -10.94
C GLY A 159 2.03 25.89 -12.32
N ASP A 160 2.19 24.58 -12.48
CA ASP A 160 2.50 23.95 -13.76
C ASP A 160 1.25 23.25 -14.35
N THR A 161 0.85 23.64 -15.55
CA THR A 161 -0.38 23.16 -16.19
C THR A 161 -0.40 21.65 -16.40
N ASP A 162 0.74 21.06 -16.77
CA ASP A 162 0.81 19.62 -17.07
C ASP A 162 0.91 18.79 -15.80
N ALA A 163 1.67 19.25 -14.80
CA ALA A 163 1.72 18.66 -13.47
C ALA A 163 0.35 18.71 -12.78
N ARG A 164 -0.35 19.84 -12.86
CA ARG A 164 -1.73 19.98 -12.34
C ARG A 164 -2.67 18.97 -13.00
N ARG A 165 -2.61 18.85 -14.33
CA ARG A 165 -3.43 17.89 -15.08
C ARG A 165 -3.11 16.45 -14.70
N ALA A 166 -1.82 16.13 -14.54
CA ALA A 166 -1.36 14.82 -14.11
C ALA A 166 -1.83 14.50 -12.68
N PHE A 167 -1.75 15.45 -11.75
CA PHE A 167 -2.26 15.34 -10.38
C PHE A 167 -3.74 15.01 -10.35
N VAL A 168 -4.56 15.81 -11.04
CA VAL A 168 -6.01 15.60 -11.09
C VAL A 168 -6.33 14.25 -11.73
N ARG A 169 -5.68 13.90 -12.84
CA ARG A 169 -5.87 12.59 -13.50
C ARG A 169 -5.48 11.44 -12.58
N TYR A 170 -4.38 11.57 -11.85
CA TYR A 170 -3.90 10.56 -10.93
C TYR A 170 -4.92 10.33 -9.82
N TYR A 171 -5.27 11.34 -9.02
CA TYR A 171 -6.16 11.17 -7.87
C TYR A 171 -7.62 10.94 -8.24
N ALA A 172 -8.07 11.34 -9.43
CA ALA A 172 -9.42 11.04 -9.90
C ALA A 172 -9.57 9.59 -10.39
N LEU A 173 -8.57 9.06 -11.10
CA LEU A 173 -8.73 7.84 -11.92
C LEU A 173 -7.71 6.73 -11.63
N ARG A 174 -6.49 7.07 -11.22
CA ARG A 174 -5.35 6.14 -11.18
C ARG A 174 -4.73 5.92 -9.80
N ALA A 175 -5.11 6.72 -8.81
CA ALA A 175 -4.72 6.49 -7.42
C ALA A 175 -5.45 5.24 -6.93
N SER A 176 -4.81 4.09 -7.13
CA SER A 176 -5.34 2.77 -6.81
C SER A 176 -4.22 1.76 -6.88
N THR A 177 -4.34 0.69 -6.10
CA THR A 177 -3.46 -0.48 -6.20
C THR A 177 -3.43 -1.07 -7.61
N ALA A 178 -4.49 -0.91 -8.40
CA ALA A 178 -4.58 -1.34 -9.80
C ALA A 178 -3.56 -0.70 -10.77
N TYR A 179 -2.84 0.35 -10.34
CA TYR A 179 -1.80 1.02 -11.14
C TYR A 179 -0.45 1.09 -10.41
N SER A 180 -0.28 0.30 -9.35
CA SER A 180 0.93 0.29 -8.53
C SER A 180 1.68 -1.03 -8.70
N ALA A 181 2.93 -0.95 -9.14
CA ALA A 181 3.81 -2.11 -9.29
C ALA A 181 3.96 -2.88 -7.95
N GLY A 182 4.18 -2.16 -6.84
CA GLY A 182 4.30 -2.78 -5.53
C GLY A 182 3.00 -3.47 -5.09
N ALA A 183 1.85 -2.83 -5.33
CA ALA A 183 0.57 -3.41 -4.95
C ALA A 183 0.21 -4.65 -5.80
N HIS A 184 0.68 -4.71 -7.04
CA HIS A 184 0.53 -5.91 -7.87
C HIS A 184 1.33 -7.10 -7.31
N ASP A 185 2.58 -6.86 -6.91
CA ASP A 185 3.39 -7.90 -6.28
C ASP A 185 2.81 -8.30 -4.91
N GLU A 186 2.30 -7.34 -4.13
CA GLU A 186 1.58 -7.60 -2.87
C GLU A 186 0.33 -8.47 -3.09
N TRP A 187 -0.46 -8.17 -4.11
CA TRP A 187 -1.60 -9.02 -4.51
C TRP A 187 -1.14 -10.45 -4.83
N ASN A 188 -0.09 -10.58 -5.65
CA ASN A 188 0.46 -11.88 -6.02
C ASN A 188 1.04 -12.64 -4.81
N ILE A 189 1.63 -11.93 -3.84
CA ILE A 189 2.05 -12.50 -2.55
C ILE A 189 0.84 -13.12 -1.83
N PHE A 190 -0.27 -12.39 -1.69
CA PHE A 190 -1.47 -12.91 -1.02
C PHE A 190 -2.11 -14.08 -1.77
N VAL A 191 -2.15 -14.05 -3.11
CA VAL A 191 -2.62 -15.19 -3.91
C VAL A 191 -1.76 -16.43 -3.64
N ARG A 192 -0.43 -16.30 -3.63
CA ARG A 192 0.49 -17.40 -3.32
C ARG A 192 0.37 -17.90 -1.89
N ILE A 193 0.07 -17.01 -0.93
CA ILE A 193 -0.24 -17.39 0.45
C ILE A 193 -1.54 -18.20 0.50
N ASN A 194 -2.62 -17.71 -0.11
CA ASN A 194 -3.93 -18.36 -0.09
C ASN A 194 -3.92 -19.73 -0.77
N ARG A 195 -3.15 -19.92 -1.85
CA ARG A 195 -2.96 -21.23 -2.50
C ARG A 195 -2.28 -22.28 -1.61
N LYS A 196 -1.60 -21.87 -0.54
CA LYS A 196 -1.00 -22.78 0.45
C LYS A 196 -1.93 -23.11 1.61
N ARG A 197 -3.02 -22.36 1.77
CA ARG A 197 -3.95 -22.49 2.89
C ARG A 197 -5.12 -23.39 2.48
N THR A 198 -5.71 -24.05 3.46
CA THR A 198 -6.95 -24.80 3.30
C THR A 198 -8.11 -23.85 3.05
N LEU A 199 -9.10 -24.32 2.28
CA LEU A 199 -10.33 -23.55 2.04
C LEU A 199 -10.99 -23.21 3.38
N GLY A 200 -11.38 -21.94 3.55
CA GLY A 200 -11.92 -21.41 4.81
C GLY A 200 -10.88 -20.78 5.72
N ASP A 201 -9.60 -21.17 5.61
CA ASP A 201 -8.50 -20.55 6.36
C ASP A 201 -7.79 -19.46 5.57
N GLN A 202 -8.14 -19.24 4.30
CA GLN A 202 -7.53 -18.23 3.42
C GLN A 202 -7.65 -16.81 4.02
N ILE A 203 -6.65 -15.97 3.75
CA ILE A 203 -6.66 -14.55 4.12
C ILE A 203 -7.70 -13.85 3.25
N ALA A 204 -8.67 -13.19 3.88
CA ALA A 204 -9.67 -12.40 3.18
C ALA A 204 -9.01 -11.18 2.52
N ILE A 205 -9.27 -10.98 1.23
CA ILE A 205 -8.75 -9.85 0.45
C ILE A 205 -9.91 -8.90 0.14
N PHE A 206 -9.72 -7.61 0.39
CA PHE A 206 -10.66 -6.55 0.07
C PHE A 206 -10.02 -5.59 -0.94
N PHE A 207 -10.79 -5.13 -1.92
CA PHE A 207 -10.43 -4.02 -2.80
C PHE A 207 -11.48 -2.93 -2.66
N GLU A 208 -11.05 -1.73 -2.26
CA GLU A 208 -11.95 -0.58 -2.07
C GLU A 208 -13.13 -0.87 -1.11
N GLY A 209 -12.85 -1.64 -0.05
CA GLY A 209 -13.84 -2.04 0.95
C GLY A 209 -14.79 -3.15 0.53
N ARG A 210 -14.67 -3.69 -0.69
CA ARG A 210 -15.45 -4.84 -1.17
C ARG A 210 -14.58 -6.09 -1.10
N SER A 211 -15.15 -7.20 -0.62
CA SER A 211 -14.47 -8.49 -0.66
C SER A 211 -14.15 -8.84 -2.12
N ALA A 212 -12.92 -9.29 -2.36
CA ALA A 212 -12.56 -9.95 -3.60
C ALA A 212 -13.42 -11.22 -3.75
N SER A 213 -13.83 -11.50 -4.98
CA SER A 213 -14.48 -12.75 -5.34
C SER A 213 -13.52 -13.94 -5.15
N PRO A 214 -14.03 -15.17 -5.03
CA PRO A 214 -13.18 -16.36 -4.97
C PRO A 214 -12.16 -16.44 -6.12
N ALA A 215 -12.59 -16.09 -7.34
CA ALA A 215 -11.70 -16.06 -8.51
C ALA A 215 -10.58 -15.03 -8.37
N GLU A 216 -10.90 -13.82 -7.91
CA GLU A 216 -9.91 -12.76 -7.67
C GLU A 216 -8.89 -13.17 -6.59
N MET A 217 -9.34 -13.82 -5.49
CA MET A 217 -8.46 -14.27 -4.41
C MET A 217 -7.44 -15.34 -4.80
N GLU A 218 -7.64 -15.99 -5.96
CA GLU A 218 -6.79 -17.06 -6.47
C GLU A 218 -6.08 -16.71 -7.79
N THR A 219 -6.30 -15.51 -8.33
CA THR A 219 -5.75 -15.08 -9.63
C THR A 219 -4.63 -14.07 -9.44
N GLU A 220 -3.43 -14.43 -9.92
CA GLU A 220 -2.31 -13.50 -9.99
C GLU A 220 -2.54 -12.46 -11.09
N ILE A 221 -2.08 -11.24 -10.84
CA ILE A 221 -2.13 -10.11 -11.77
C ILE A 221 -0.73 -9.78 -12.29
N SER A 222 -0.63 -8.83 -13.23
CA SER A 222 0.64 -8.52 -13.89
C SER A 222 1.74 -8.19 -12.86
N PRO A 223 2.93 -8.78 -12.96
CA PRO A 223 4.01 -8.52 -12.01
C PRO A 223 4.42 -7.04 -12.05
N GLY A 224 4.83 -6.51 -10.90
CA GLY A 224 5.40 -5.19 -10.77
C GLY A 224 6.91 -5.21 -10.88
N TYR A 225 7.56 -5.54 -9.76
CA TYR A 225 9.00 -5.68 -9.59
C TYR A 225 9.45 -7.15 -9.64
N GLU A 226 8.53 -8.12 -9.57
CA GLU A 226 8.88 -9.53 -9.72
C GLU A 226 9.56 -9.78 -11.08
N ALA A 227 10.75 -10.37 -11.04
CA ALA A 227 11.49 -10.78 -12.22
C ALA A 227 10.87 -12.05 -12.83
N ARG A 228 10.76 -12.07 -14.15
CA ARG A 228 10.34 -13.24 -14.92
C ARG A 228 11.51 -14.16 -15.21
#